data_AF-A0A0W0MWD3-F1
#
_entry.id   AF-A0A0W0MWD3-F1
#
_cell.length_a   1.000
_cell.length_b   1.000
_cell.length_c   1.000
_cell.angle_alpha   90.00
_cell.angle_beta   90.00
_cell.angle_gamma   90.00
#
_symmetry.space_group_name_H-M   'P 1'
#
loop_
_entity.id
_entity.type
_entity.pdbx_description
1 polymer ?
#
loop_
_entity_poly.entity_id
_entity_poly.type
_entity_poly.pdbx_seq_one_letter_code
_entity_poly.pdbx_strand_id
1 'polypeptide(L)'
;MSNYFYKSEAPEVVAIVREFYQAKDLLNERMVELGKLFGGDIAPMRDITSLYAGGVKLSASRELDVHWCRPDEYGYRSLRQQAVPPKGITKEQRAAIRAEHERLRELWREHCPPRVDTHTYWDRLNVNTGNLMLGGGIKFEHQDVAYFCLGFDINQARHEANVAAGKPTAGWISGAVEILPSEYEVARVAKLGERA
;
A
#
# COMPACT_ATOMS: atom_id res chain seq x y z
N MET A 1 13.27 12.84 -15.61
CA MET A 1 13.71 11.66 -14.84
C MET A 1 13.82 10.52 -15.82
N SER A 2 14.96 9.84 -15.86
CA SER A 2 15.15 8.66 -16.71
C SER A 2 14.51 7.45 -16.02
N ASN A 3 13.77 6.64 -16.78
CA ASN A 3 13.22 5.37 -16.30
C ASN A 3 14.06 4.23 -16.87
N TYR A 4 14.34 3.23 -16.04
CA TYR A 4 15.04 2.01 -16.39
C TYR A 4 14.09 0.83 -16.25
N PHE A 5 14.05 -0.03 -17.26
CA PHE A 5 13.11 -1.13 -17.35
C PHE A 5 13.86 -2.44 -17.29
N TYR A 6 13.42 -3.34 -16.42
CA TYR A 6 14.04 -4.65 -16.23
C TYR A 6 13.00 -5.74 -16.23
N LYS A 7 13.42 -6.96 -16.57
CA LYS A 7 12.70 -8.19 -16.26
C LYS A 7 13.60 -9.22 -15.60
N SER A 8 13.01 -10.13 -14.84
CA SER A 8 13.70 -11.30 -14.28
C SER A 8 12.77 -12.51 -14.33
N GLU A 9 13.34 -13.63 -14.75
CA GLU A 9 12.71 -14.96 -14.76
C GLU A 9 13.19 -15.81 -13.56
N ALA A 10 14.01 -15.24 -12.68
CA ALA A 10 14.52 -15.95 -11.52
C ALA A 10 13.35 -16.35 -10.59
N PRO A 11 13.16 -17.65 -10.28
CA PRO A 11 11.98 -18.13 -9.57
C PRO A 11 11.75 -17.44 -8.22
N GLU A 12 12.81 -17.13 -7.49
CA GLU A 12 12.75 -16.42 -6.21
C GLU A 12 12.27 -14.98 -6.37
N VAL A 13 12.67 -14.29 -7.44
CA VAL A 13 12.25 -12.92 -7.74
C VAL A 13 10.77 -12.90 -8.10
N VAL A 14 10.34 -13.81 -8.98
CA VAL A 14 8.95 -13.97 -9.38
C VAL A 14 8.07 -14.28 -8.16
N ALA A 15 8.51 -15.19 -7.28
CA ALA A 15 7.81 -15.53 -6.05
C ALA A 15 7.62 -14.31 -5.13
N ILE A 16 8.66 -13.49 -4.92
CA ILE A 16 8.56 -12.28 -4.10
C ILE A 16 7.52 -11.29 -4.67
N VAL A 17 7.50 -11.09 -5.99
CA VAL A 17 6.52 -10.21 -6.63
C VAL A 17 5.10 -10.77 -6.49
N ARG A 18 4.91 -12.09 -6.67
CA ARG A 18 3.60 -12.75 -6.48
C ARG A 18 3.09 -12.61 -5.06
N GLU A 19 3.93 -12.89 -4.06
CA GLU A 19 3.57 -12.76 -2.65
C GLU A 19 3.14 -11.34 -2.30
N PHE A 20 3.81 -10.32 -2.85
CA PHE A 20 3.40 -8.92 -2.66
C PHE A 20 1.97 -8.67 -3.17
N TYR A 21 1.65 -9.14 -4.37
CA TYR A 21 0.32 -8.97 -4.94
C TYR A 21 -0.74 -9.79 -4.22
N GLN A 22 -0.41 -11.01 -3.76
CA GLN A 22 -1.30 -11.81 -2.90
C GLN A 22 -1.61 -11.09 -1.58
N ALA A 23 -0.60 -10.51 -0.92
CA ALA A 23 -0.79 -9.73 0.29
C ALA A 23 -1.65 -8.48 0.05
N LYS A 24 -1.46 -7.82 -1.10
CA LYS A 24 -2.29 -6.68 -1.52
C LYS A 24 -3.74 -7.10 -1.80
N ASP A 25 -3.95 -8.22 -2.47
CA ASP A 25 -5.30 -8.71 -2.79
C ASP A 25 -6.04 -9.12 -1.50
N LEU A 26 -5.35 -9.82 -0.59
CA LEU A 26 -5.87 -10.11 0.76
C LEU A 26 -6.22 -8.83 1.53
N LEU A 27 -5.37 -7.81 1.49
CA LEU A 27 -5.67 -6.51 2.11
C LEU A 27 -6.97 -5.91 1.53
N ASN A 28 -7.16 -5.96 0.21
CA ASN A 28 -8.38 -5.45 -0.43
C ASN A 28 -9.62 -6.23 0.02
N GLU A 29 -9.56 -7.56 0.08
CA GLU A 29 -10.65 -8.40 0.58
C GLU A 29 -11.03 -8.03 2.03
N ARG A 30 -10.04 -7.89 2.91
CA ARG A 30 -10.27 -7.50 4.31
C ARG A 30 -10.80 -6.08 4.45
N MET A 31 -10.42 -5.16 3.56
CA MET A 31 -11.01 -3.82 3.52
C MET A 31 -12.50 -3.85 3.14
N VAL A 32 -12.91 -4.75 2.23
CA VAL A 32 -14.32 -4.96 1.91
C VAL A 32 -15.08 -5.51 3.13
N GLU A 33 -14.51 -6.47 3.85
CA GLU A 33 -15.10 -7.01 5.09
C GLU A 33 -15.26 -5.93 6.18
N LEU A 34 -14.20 -5.14 6.41
CA LEU A 34 -14.24 -4.00 7.33
C LEU A 34 -15.31 -2.98 6.93
N GLY A 35 -15.46 -2.70 5.64
CA GLY A 35 -16.47 -1.78 5.14
C GLY A 35 -17.90 -2.21 5.44
N LYS A 36 -18.19 -3.52 5.34
CA LYS A 36 -19.50 -4.08 5.72
C LYS A 36 -19.85 -3.82 7.19
N LEU A 37 -18.86 -3.84 8.09
CA LEU A 37 -19.07 -3.58 9.52
C LEU A 37 -19.43 -2.12 9.83
N PHE A 38 -18.91 -1.18 9.05
CA PHE A 38 -19.16 0.25 9.22
C PHE A 38 -20.24 0.81 8.28
N GLY A 39 -20.73 0.01 7.34
CA GLY A 39 -21.78 0.40 6.39
C GLY A 39 -21.28 1.31 5.27
N GLY A 40 -20.03 1.17 4.84
CA GLY A 40 -19.45 1.99 3.78
C GLY A 40 -18.10 1.48 3.27
N ASP A 41 -17.65 1.97 2.12
CA ASP A 41 -16.39 1.55 1.52
C ASP A 41 -15.18 2.06 2.31
N ILE A 42 -14.14 1.25 2.41
CA ILE A 42 -12.87 1.65 3.01
C ILE A 42 -11.98 2.31 1.97
N ALA A 43 -11.36 3.44 2.32
CA ALA A 43 -10.35 4.08 1.48
C ALA A 43 -9.06 3.25 1.44
N PRO A 44 -8.65 2.74 0.26
CA PRO A 44 -7.33 2.16 0.10
C PRO A 44 -6.30 3.30 0.07
N MET A 45 -5.47 3.39 1.11
CA MET A 45 -4.44 4.41 1.24
C MET A 45 -3.05 3.81 1.05
N ARG A 46 -2.11 4.69 0.69
CA ARG A 46 -0.69 4.39 0.70
C ARG A 46 0.06 5.50 1.43
N ASP A 47 1.08 5.13 2.19
CA ASP A 47 2.13 6.05 2.61
C ASP A 47 3.42 5.70 1.86
N ILE A 48 4.55 6.20 2.35
CA ILE A 48 5.86 5.99 1.71
C ILE A 48 6.18 4.51 1.63
N THR A 49 5.91 3.76 2.69
CA THR A 49 6.40 2.38 2.83
C THR A 49 5.29 1.35 2.75
N SER A 50 4.01 1.71 2.89
CA SER A 50 2.94 0.74 3.10
C SER A 50 1.63 1.05 2.40
N LEU A 51 0.82 0.00 2.22
CA LEU A 51 -0.59 0.06 1.85
C LEU A 51 -1.45 -0.22 3.08
N TYR A 52 -2.53 0.54 3.29
CA TYR A 52 -3.36 0.41 4.49
C TYR A 52 -4.81 0.91 4.31
N ALA A 53 -5.68 0.51 5.24
CA ALA A 53 -7.05 1.00 5.36
C ALA A 53 -7.07 2.40 6.01
N GLY A 54 -7.54 3.41 5.28
CA GLY A 54 -7.54 4.81 5.75
C GLY A 54 -8.77 5.20 6.57
N GLY A 55 -9.90 5.38 5.89
CA GLY A 55 -11.17 5.84 6.46
C GLY A 55 -12.36 5.18 5.78
N VAL A 56 -13.58 5.50 6.22
CA VAL A 56 -14.82 4.90 5.73
C VAL A 56 -15.64 5.92 4.97
N LYS A 57 -16.20 5.54 3.83
CA LYS A 57 -17.13 6.34 3.04
C LYS A 57 -18.50 6.28 3.68
N LEU A 58 -18.82 7.29 4.49
CA LEU A 58 -20.09 7.40 5.20
C LEU A 58 -20.86 8.63 4.72
N SER A 59 -22.12 8.75 5.12
CA SER A 59 -22.96 9.90 4.77
C SER A 59 -22.33 11.23 5.20
N ALA A 60 -22.68 12.33 4.53
CA ALA A 60 -22.27 13.69 4.90
C ALA A 60 -23.03 14.24 6.13
N SER A 61 -23.82 13.41 6.84
CA SER A 61 -24.60 13.84 8.01
C SER A 61 -23.71 14.42 9.11
N ARG A 62 -24.17 15.50 9.73
CA ARG A 62 -23.50 16.16 10.87
C ARG A 62 -23.57 15.34 12.16
N GLU A 63 -24.51 14.41 12.25
CA GLU A 63 -24.65 13.53 13.42
C GLU A 63 -23.41 12.65 13.61
N LEU A 64 -22.75 12.29 12.50
CA LEU A 64 -21.53 11.50 12.51
C LEU A 64 -20.30 12.29 12.98
N ASP A 65 -20.32 13.63 12.92
CA ASP A 65 -19.17 14.48 13.24
C ASP A 65 -18.69 14.33 14.69
N VAL A 66 -19.54 13.76 15.57
CA VAL A 66 -19.24 13.43 16.96
C VAL A 66 -18.16 12.34 17.05
N HIS A 67 -18.22 11.32 16.20
CA HIS A 67 -17.31 10.17 16.21
C HIS A 67 -16.28 10.23 15.09
N TRP A 68 -16.67 10.82 13.96
CA TRP A 68 -15.93 10.84 12.71
C TRP A 68 -15.47 12.26 12.37
N CYS A 69 -14.36 12.37 11.65
CA CYS A 69 -14.01 13.61 10.99
C CYS A 69 -15.06 13.96 9.91
N ARG A 70 -15.06 15.22 9.48
CA ARG A 70 -15.82 15.63 8.29
C ARG A 70 -15.28 14.86 7.07
N PRO A 71 -16.13 14.59 6.06
CA PRO A 71 -15.66 13.92 4.86
C PRO A 71 -14.57 14.74 4.17
N ASP A 72 -13.56 14.05 3.64
CA ASP A 72 -12.58 14.64 2.74
C ASP A 72 -13.19 14.91 1.34
N GLU A 73 -12.36 15.36 0.39
CA GLU A 73 -12.79 15.66 -0.97
C GLU A 73 -13.32 14.43 -1.73
N TYR A 74 -13.02 13.21 -1.28
CA TYR A 74 -13.46 11.95 -1.87
C TYR A 74 -14.64 11.32 -1.11
N GLY A 75 -15.10 11.96 -0.03
CA GLY A 75 -16.23 11.52 0.79
C GLY A 75 -15.87 10.54 1.91
N TYR A 76 -14.60 10.29 2.18
CA TYR A 76 -14.17 9.40 3.26
C TYR A 76 -14.04 10.15 4.58
N ARG A 77 -14.36 9.46 5.67
CA ARG A 77 -14.24 9.97 7.04
C ARG A 77 -13.26 9.11 7.83
N SER A 78 -12.32 9.74 8.52
CA SER A 78 -11.49 9.07 9.51
C SER A 78 -12.19 9.02 10.86
N LEU A 79 -12.06 7.90 11.57
CA LEU A 79 -12.51 7.80 12.96
C LEU A 79 -11.67 8.75 13.82
N ARG A 80 -12.30 9.53 14.70
CA ARG A 80 -11.56 10.42 15.59
C ARG A 80 -10.80 9.62 16.63
N GLN A 81 -9.71 10.20 17.14
CA GLN A 81 -9.05 9.68 18.33
C GLN A 81 -9.92 9.87 19.58
N GLN A 82 -10.78 10.87 19.64
CA GLN A 82 -11.71 11.05 20.73
C GLN A 82 -13.04 11.57 20.20
N ALA A 83 -14.13 11.14 20.81
CA ALA A 83 -15.44 11.70 20.53
C ALA A 83 -15.45 13.20 20.84
N VAL A 84 -16.21 13.96 20.05
CA VAL A 84 -16.44 15.39 20.26
C VAL A 84 -17.95 15.60 20.51
N PRO A 85 -18.44 15.38 21.75
CA PRO A 85 -19.84 15.56 22.07
C PRO A 85 -20.25 17.04 21.93
N PRO A 86 -21.48 17.34 21.49
CA PRO A 86 -21.96 18.71 21.41
C PRO A 86 -22.08 19.36 22.80
N LYS A 87 -22.05 20.69 22.82
CA LYS A 87 -22.29 21.47 24.05
C LYS A 87 -23.76 21.40 24.44
N GLY A 88 -24.07 21.53 25.73
CA GLY A 88 -25.44 21.59 26.24
C GLY A 88 -26.15 20.25 26.44
N ILE A 89 -25.48 19.12 26.19
CA ILE A 89 -26.04 17.78 26.46
C ILE A 89 -25.88 17.36 27.92
N THR A 90 -26.72 16.42 28.36
CA THR A 90 -26.66 15.85 29.71
C THR A 90 -25.41 14.98 29.90
N LYS A 91 -25.12 14.65 31.17
CA LYS A 91 -24.00 13.76 31.52
C LYS A 91 -24.21 12.35 30.96
N GLU A 92 -25.45 11.87 30.97
CA GLU A 92 -25.88 10.55 30.50
C GLU A 92 -25.70 10.47 28.98
N GLN A 93 -26.12 11.50 28.24
CA GLN A 93 -25.90 11.58 26.79
C GLN A 93 -24.41 11.59 26.44
N ARG A 94 -23.61 12.35 27.20
CA ARG A 94 -22.15 12.37 27.01
C ARG A 94 -21.51 11.00 27.27
N ALA A 95 -21.97 10.28 28.29
CA ALA A 95 -21.50 8.93 28.60
C ALA A 95 -21.84 7.95 27.47
N ALA A 96 -23.08 7.99 26.95
CA ALA A 96 -23.51 7.17 25.83
C ALA A 96 -22.68 7.40 24.56
N ILE A 97 -22.42 8.66 24.21
CA ILE A 97 -21.55 9.02 23.07
C ILE A 97 -20.13 8.44 23.25
N ARG A 98 -19.57 8.52 24.46
CA ARG A 98 -18.23 7.98 24.71
C ARG A 98 -18.21 6.45 24.62
N ALA A 99 -19.23 5.78 25.15
CA ALA A 99 -19.36 4.33 25.05
C ALA A 99 -19.47 3.87 23.58
N GLU A 100 -20.29 4.53 22.78
CA GLU A 100 -20.41 4.23 21.35
C GLU A 100 -19.11 4.51 20.60
N HIS A 101 -18.41 5.60 20.93
CA HIS A 101 -17.12 5.89 20.31
C HIS A 101 -16.08 4.82 20.63
N GLU A 102 -16.02 4.34 21.87
CA GLU A 102 -15.09 3.26 22.23
C GLU A 102 -15.45 1.97 21.49
N ARG A 103 -16.73 1.61 21.41
CA ARG A 103 -17.20 0.47 20.60
C ARG A 103 -16.72 0.56 19.15
N LEU A 104 -16.83 1.73 18.52
CA LEU A 104 -16.34 1.96 17.15
C LEU A 104 -14.82 1.81 17.05
N ARG A 105 -14.06 2.28 18.05
CA ARG A 105 -12.60 2.14 18.10
C ARG A 105 -12.16 0.69 18.30
N GLU A 106 -12.86 -0.07 19.14
CA GLU A 106 -12.63 -1.48 19.37
C GLU A 106 -12.93 -2.28 18.10
N LEU A 107 -14.08 -2.06 17.48
CA LEU A 107 -14.46 -2.69 16.22
C LEU A 107 -13.44 -2.40 15.11
N TRP A 108 -12.98 -1.14 15.00
CA TRP A 108 -11.92 -0.80 14.05
C TRP A 108 -10.63 -1.54 14.37
N ARG A 109 -10.19 -1.57 15.63
CA ARG A 109 -8.93 -2.21 16.03
C ARG A 109 -8.96 -3.73 15.80
N GLU A 110 -10.09 -4.37 16.07
CA GLU A 110 -10.27 -5.81 15.92
C GLU A 110 -10.28 -6.25 14.45
N HIS A 111 -10.89 -5.45 13.58
CA HIS A 111 -11.12 -5.84 12.18
C HIS A 111 -10.27 -5.09 11.16
N CYS A 112 -9.55 -4.03 11.53
CA CYS A 112 -8.69 -3.32 10.60
C CYS A 112 -7.54 -4.23 10.16
N PRO A 113 -7.40 -4.50 8.86
CA PRO A 113 -6.31 -5.33 8.38
C PRO A 113 -4.96 -4.70 8.68
N PRO A 114 -3.93 -5.51 8.94
CA PRO A 114 -2.57 -5.02 9.06
C PRO A 114 -2.12 -4.35 7.76
N ARG A 115 -1.20 -3.40 7.88
CA ARG A 115 -0.61 -2.73 6.73
C ARG A 115 0.25 -3.71 5.94
N VAL A 116 0.27 -3.54 4.62
CA VAL A 116 1.20 -4.26 3.74
C VAL A 116 2.44 -3.38 3.56
N ASP A 117 3.54 -3.72 4.21
CA ASP A 117 4.82 -3.05 4.01
C ASP A 117 5.40 -3.40 2.64
N THR A 118 5.40 -2.42 1.74
CA THR A 118 5.91 -2.54 0.38
C THR A 118 7.44 -2.60 0.34
N HIS A 119 8.14 -1.99 1.30
CA HIS A 119 9.60 -1.93 1.33
C HIS A 119 10.20 -3.28 1.72
N THR A 120 9.59 -4.02 2.64
CA THR A 120 10.00 -5.39 2.96
C THR A 120 10.12 -6.26 1.69
N TYR A 121 9.22 -6.12 0.72
CA TYR A 121 9.33 -6.86 -0.55
C TYR A 121 10.43 -6.33 -1.46
N TRP A 122 10.73 -5.04 -1.43
CA TRP A 122 11.84 -4.46 -2.18
C TRP A 122 13.21 -4.82 -1.58
N ASP A 123 13.31 -4.88 -0.26
CA ASP A 123 14.51 -5.32 0.44
C ASP A 123 14.81 -6.79 0.13
N ARG A 124 13.76 -7.63 0.05
CA ARG A 124 13.89 -9.03 -0.42
C ARG A 124 14.35 -9.16 -1.87
N LEU A 125 14.06 -8.15 -2.70
CA LEU A 125 14.59 -8.02 -4.06
C LEU A 125 16.00 -7.41 -4.10
N ASN A 126 16.62 -7.18 -2.93
CA ASN A 126 17.93 -6.57 -2.75
C ASN A 126 18.02 -5.18 -3.41
N VAL A 127 16.94 -4.40 -3.34
CA VAL A 127 16.88 -2.99 -3.81
C VAL A 127 16.88 -2.06 -2.60
N ASN A 128 17.71 -1.02 -2.64
CA ASN A 128 17.85 -0.10 -1.52
C ASN A 128 16.66 0.88 -1.40
N THR A 129 16.08 0.96 -0.20
CA THR A 129 14.99 1.88 0.18
C THR A 129 15.25 3.35 -0.21
N GLY A 130 16.46 3.88 -0.03
CA GLY A 130 16.77 5.28 -0.34
C GLY A 130 16.65 5.61 -1.83
N ASN A 131 17.06 4.69 -2.70
CA ASN A 131 16.92 4.85 -4.14
C ASN A 131 15.45 4.78 -4.58
N LEU A 132 14.66 3.89 -3.94
CA LEU A 132 13.22 3.82 -4.16
C LEU A 132 12.48 5.09 -3.73
N MET A 133 12.88 5.71 -2.62
CA MET A 133 12.27 6.97 -2.18
C MET A 133 12.57 8.15 -3.11
N LEU A 134 13.74 8.17 -3.75
CA LEU A 134 14.17 9.27 -4.62
C LEU A 134 13.77 9.08 -6.10
N GLY A 135 13.84 7.85 -6.61
CA GLY A 135 13.55 7.52 -8.02
C GLY A 135 12.23 6.80 -8.24
N GLY A 136 11.63 6.23 -7.21
CA GLY A 136 10.45 5.38 -7.34
C GLY A 136 10.78 3.99 -7.90
N GLY A 137 9.80 3.11 -7.78
CA GLY A 137 9.87 1.75 -8.31
C GLY A 137 8.49 1.14 -8.48
N ILE A 138 8.25 0.50 -9.62
CA ILE A 138 7.06 -0.28 -9.90
C ILE A 138 7.50 -1.70 -10.22
N LYS A 139 6.79 -2.70 -9.67
CA LYS A 139 6.98 -4.12 -9.94
C LYS A 139 5.66 -4.78 -10.26
N PHE A 140 5.65 -5.72 -11.19
CA PHE A 140 4.52 -6.62 -11.43
C PHE A 140 5.00 -7.95 -12.00
N GLU A 141 4.15 -8.97 -11.95
CA GLU A 141 4.41 -10.28 -12.54
C GLU A 141 3.39 -10.57 -13.64
N HIS A 142 3.84 -11.18 -14.72
CA HIS A 142 3.00 -11.71 -15.79
C HIS A 142 3.70 -12.89 -16.47
N GLN A 143 2.99 -14.02 -16.63
CA GLN A 143 3.49 -15.25 -17.28
C GLN A 143 4.84 -15.74 -16.73
N ASP A 144 4.96 -15.84 -15.40
CA ASP A 144 6.20 -16.28 -14.72
C ASP A 144 7.41 -15.34 -14.92
N VAL A 145 7.17 -14.11 -15.36
CA VAL A 145 8.20 -13.07 -15.48
C VAL A 145 7.87 -11.89 -14.58
N ALA A 146 8.85 -11.46 -13.78
CA ALA A 146 8.76 -10.24 -12.98
C ALA A 146 9.31 -9.06 -13.77
N TYR A 147 8.54 -7.99 -13.87
CA TYR A 147 8.87 -6.76 -14.57
C TYR A 147 9.05 -5.61 -13.58
N PHE A 148 10.02 -4.74 -13.86
CA PHE A 148 10.39 -3.61 -13.00
C PHE A 148 10.55 -2.34 -13.83
N CYS A 149 10.04 -1.23 -13.29
CA CYS A 149 10.32 0.12 -13.77
C CYS A 149 10.91 0.91 -12.61
N LEU A 150 12.17 1.29 -12.71
CA LEU A 150 12.94 1.98 -11.67
C LEU A 150 13.35 3.37 -12.15
N GLY A 151 13.39 4.35 -11.24
CA GLY A 151 13.95 5.69 -11.55
C GLY A 151 15.48 5.76 -11.48
N PHE A 152 16.14 4.62 -11.34
CA PHE A 152 17.60 4.48 -11.20
C PHE A 152 18.04 3.16 -11.85
N ASP A 153 19.32 3.10 -12.24
CA ASP A 153 19.88 1.90 -12.85
C ASP A 153 20.38 0.91 -11.79
N ILE A 154 20.21 -0.38 -12.06
CA ILE A 154 20.82 -1.47 -11.30
C ILE A 154 21.85 -2.18 -12.16
N ASN A 155 22.97 -2.55 -11.55
CA ASN A 155 24.06 -3.23 -12.25
C ASN A 155 24.75 -4.18 -11.27
N GLN A 156 24.81 -5.45 -11.62
CA GLN A 156 25.36 -6.51 -10.76
C GLN A 156 26.82 -6.25 -10.38
N ALA A 157 27.69 -6.01 -11.36
CA ALA A 157 29.12 -5.82 -11.11
C ALA A 157 29.38 -4.59 -10.23
N ARG A 158 28.66 -3.49 -10.47
CA ARG A 158 28.75 -2.28 -9.63
C ARG A 158 28.22 -2.54 -8.23
N HIS A 159 27.14 -3.30 -8.10
CA HIS A 159 26.58 -3.67 -6.82
C HIS A 159 27.58 -4.50 -5.99
N GLU A 160 28.13 -5.57 -6.58
CA GLU A 160 29.11 -6.45 -5.94
C GLU A 160 30.39 -5.69 -5.54
N ALA A 161 30.91 -4.83 -6.42
CA ALA A 161 32.08 -4.01 -6.14
C ALA A 161 31.84 -3.01 -4.98
N ASN A 162 30.66 -2.38 -4.93
CA ASN A 162 30.32 -1.47 -3.85
C ASN A 162 30.13 -2.20 -2.52
N VAL A 163 29.48 -3.37 -2.52
CA VAL A 163 29.32 -4.21 -1.32
C VAL A 163 30.68 -4.64 -0.78
N ALA A 164 31.58 -5.13 -1.64
CA ALA A 164 32.94 -5.51 -1.24
C ALA A 164 33.76 -4.32 -0.68
N ALA A 165 33.50 -3.12 -1.18
CA ALA A 165 34.14 -1.89 -0.72
C ALA A 165 33.44 -1.21 0.48
N GLY A 166 32.37 -1.80 1.03
CA GLY A 166 31.57 -1.21 2.11
C GLY A 166 30.87 0.10 1.71
N LYS A 167 30.62 0.31 0.41
CA LYS A 167 29.99 1.51 -0.14
C LYS A 167 28.48 1.31 -0.33
N PRO A 168 27.67 2.38 -0.23
CA PRO A 168 26.26 2.31 -0.59
C PRO A 168 26.05 1.83 -2.04
N THR A 169 24.93 1.14 -2.26
CA THR A 169 24.53 0.62 -3.56
C THR A 169 23.02 0.80 -3.75
N ALA A 170 22.59 0.96 -5.00
CA ALA A 170 21.17 0.99 -5.36
C ALA A 170 20.51 -0.40 -5.20
N GLY A 171 21.33 -1.45 -5.14
CA GLY A 171 20.87 -2.83 -5.10
C GLY A 171 21.07 -3.58 -6.41
N TRP A 172 20.70 -4.86 -6.40
CA TRP A 172 20.69 -5.72 -7.57
C TRP A 172 19.58 -6.77 -7.44
N ILE A 173 18.70 -6.81 -8.43
CA ILE A 173 17.66 -7.83 -8.54
C ILE A 173 18.25 -9.05 -9.26
N SER A 174 18.21 -10.22 -8.63
CA SER A 174 18.74 -11.46 -9.21
C SER A 174 18.15 -11.74 -10.60
N GLY A 175 19.02 -12.06 -11.56
CA GLY A 175 18.61 -12.38 -12.94
C GLY A 175 17.99 -11.22 -13.71
N ALA A 176 18.08 -9.97 -13.23
CA ALA A 176 17.52 -8.84 -13.94
C ALA A 176 18.27 -8.57 -15.25
N VAL A 177 17.52 -8.45 -16.34
CA VAL A 177 18.01 -7.98 -17.63
C VAL A 177 17.29 -6.70 -18.01
N GLU A 178 18.04 -5.73 -18.52
CA GLU A 178 17.46 -4.48 -19.00
C GLU A 178 16.68 -4.75 -20.29
N ILE A 179 15.50 -4.15 -20.40
CA ILE A 179 14.58 -4.30 -21.54
C ILE A 179 14.17 -2.95 -22.09
N LEU A 180 13.62 -2.96 -23.29
CA LEU A 180 13.07 -1.75 -23.90
C LEU A 180 11.77 -1.33 -23.18
N PRO A 181 11.48 -0.02 -23.12
CA PRO A 181 10.21 0.48 -22.58
C PRO A 181 8.98 -0.13 -23.28
N SER A 182 9.08 -0.42 -24.58
CA SER A 182 8.01 -1.03 -25.37
C SER A 182 7.69 -2.46 -24.92
N GLU A 183 8.71 -3.24 -24.56
CA GLU A 183 8.52 -4.60 -24.05
C GLU A 183 7.82 -4.59 -22.69
N TYR A 184 8.27 -3.71 -21.79
CA TYR A 184 7.63 -3.51 -20.49
C TYR A 184 6.15 -3.12 -20.64
N GLU A 185 5.86 -2.19 -21.55
CA GLU A 185 4.50 -1.70 -21.78
C GLU A 185 3.57 -2.77 -22.36
N VAL A 186 4.06 -3.62 -23.28
CA VAL A 186 3.30 -4.77 -23.80
C VAL A 186 2.91 -5.70 -22.66
N ALA A 187 3.85 -6.07 -21.78
CA ALA A 187 3.56 -6.93 -20.63
C ALA A 187 2.59 -6.26 -19.64
N ARG A 188 2.73 -4.95 -19.41
CA ARG A 188 1.84 -4.18 -18.52
C ARG A 188 0.41 -4.15 -19.05
N VAL A 189 0.22 -3.89 -20.34
CA VAL A 189 -1.10 -3.87 -20.97
C VAL A 189 -1.72 -5.26 -20.95
N ALA A 190 -0.95 -6.32 -21.24
CA ALA A 190 -1.42 -7.69 -21.16
C ALA A 190 -1.93 -8.03 -19.74
N LYS A 191 -1.15 -7.71 -18.70
CA LYS A 191 -1.55 -7.93 -17.29
C LYS A 191 -2.81 -7.15 -16.89
N LEU A 192 -2.98 -5.93 -17.39
CA LEU A 192 -4.17 -5.13 -17.12
C LEU A 192 -5.40 -5.65 -17.87
N GLY A 193 -5.22 -6.16 -19.09
CA GLY A 193 -6.28 -6.79 -19.87
C GLY A 193 -6.83 -8.08 -19.25
N GLU A 194 -6.00 -8.85 -18.52
CA GLU A 194 -6.44 -10.02 -17.74
C GLU A 194 -7.28 -9.66 -16.51
N ARG A 195 -7.19 -8.41 -16.03
CA ARG A 195 -7.89 -7.92 -14.84
C ARG A 195 -9.23 -7.22 -15.15
N ALA A 196 -9.53 -7.00 -16.43
CA ALA A 196 -10.77 -6.38 -16.91
C ALA A 196 -11.89 -7.42 -17.07
#